data_AF-A0A0V8HZV1-F1
#
_entry.id   AF-A0A0V8HZV1-F1
#
_cell.length_a   1.000
_cell.length_b   1.000
_cell.length_c   1.000
_cell.angle_alpha   90.00
_cell.angle_beta   90.00
_cell.angle_gamma   90.00
#
_symmetry.space_group_name_H-M   'P 1'
#
loop_
_entity.id
_entity.type
_entity.pdbx_description
1 polymer ?
#
loop_
_entity_poly.entity_id
_entity_poly.type
_entity_poly.pdbx_seq_one_letter_code
_entity_poly.pdbx_strand_id
1 'polypeptide(L)'
;MKKPDAHIDENVILYARITQFDSGTGPCSFRADLSHAHVGKYDYEYNSMFSAGDGLFSCDILDDFVADDIVQVTATVLGSLTYDTTIGGSTTVPKFQVVKIKRA
;
A
#
# COMPACT_ATOMS: atom_id res chain seq x y z
N MET A 1 14.45 -2.19 13.60
CA MET A 1 13.53 -1.24 12.94
C MET A 1 13.72 -1.36 11.44
N LYS A 2 12.65 -1.60 10.67
CA LYS A 2 12.70 -1.57 9.20
C LYS A 2 12.99 -0.13 8.76
N LYS A 3 13.83 0.08 7.74
CA LYS A 3 14.30 1.41 7.30
C LYS A 3 13.78 1.73 5.89
N PRO A 4 12.46 1.93 5.69
CA PRO A 4 11.95 2.23 4.35
C PRO A 4 12.54 3.54 3.78
N ASP A 5 12.92 4.49 4.64
CA ASP A 5 13.54 5.75 4.21
C ASP A 5 14.92 5.55 3.55
N ALA A 6 15.60 4.42 3.81
CA ALA A 6 16.88 4.10 3.17
C ALA A 6 16.72 3.60 1.73
N HIS A 7 15.47 3.36 1.30
CA HIS A 7 15.13 2.76 0.01
C HIS A 7 14.25 3.68 -0.84
N ILE A 8 14.13 4.96 -0.48
CA ILE A 8 13.37 5.94 -1.27
C ILE A 8 13.84 5.91 -2.73
N ASP A 9 12.89 6.03 -3.65
CA ASP A 9 13.07 5.97 -5.11
C ASP A 9 13.41 4.58 -5.68
N GLU A 10 13.58 3.54 -4.85
CA GLU A 10 13.72 2.18 -5.34
C GLU A 10 12.40 1.66 -5.93
N ASN A 11 12.49 0.94 -7.05
CA ASN A 11 11.37 0.26 -7.68
C ASN A 11 11.31 -1.20 -7.24
N VAL A 12 10.17 -1.61 -6.70
CA VAL A 12 9.96 -2.93 -6.10
C VAL A 12 8.72 -3.61 -6.68
N ILE A 13 8.71 -4.95 -6.63
CA ILE A 13 7.53 -5.77 -6.90
C ILE A 13 7.11 -6.41 -5.59
N LEU A 14 5.85 -6.21 -5.22
CA LEU A 14 5.27 -6.63 -3.94
C LEU A 14 3.99 -7.42 -4.20
N TYR A 15 3.68 -8.34 -3.28
CA TYR A 15 2.36 -8.99 -3.22
C TYR A 15 1.63 -8.45 -2.01
N ALA A 16 0.37 -8.07 -2.17
CA ALA A 16 -0.40 -7.47 -1.11
C ALA A 16 -1.85 -7.92 -1.12
N ARG A 17 -2.45 -8.08 0.05
CA ARG A 17 -3.89 -8.18 0.23
C ARG A 17 -4.44 -6.82 0.63
N ILE A 18 -5.34 -6.28 -0.17
CA ILE A 18 -5.99 -5.01 0.14
C ILE A 18 -6.88 -5.19 1.36
N THR A 19 -6.67 -4.36 2.38
CA THR A 19 -7.43 -4.42 3.63
C THR A 19 -8.45 -3.29 3.73
N GLN A 20 -8.14 -2.10 3.22
CA GLN A 20 -9.00 -0.92 3.31
C GLN A 20 -8.85 -0.01 2.09
N PHE A 21 -9.99 0.34 1.50
CA PHE A 21 -10.22 1.57 0.75
C PHE A 21 -11.20 2.38 1.60
N ASP A 22 -10.73 3.39 2.32
CA ASP A 22 -11.62 4.19 3.16
C ASP A 22 -11.38 5.69 2.98
N SER A 23 -12.36 6.47 3.42
CA SER A 23 -12.36 7.93 3.30
C SER A 23 -11.21 8.61 4.05
N GLY A 24 -10.56 7.92 4.99
CA GLY A 24 -9.41 8.41 5.75
C GLY A 24 -8.10 8.38 4.96
N THR A 25 -7.96 7.50 3.96
CA THR A 25 -6.76 7.43 3.11
C THR A 25 -6.87 8.29 1.84
N GLY A 26 -8.07 8.70 1.47
CA GLY A 26 -8.37 9.43 0.23
C GLY A 26 -8.60 8.49 -0.95
N PRO A 27 -9.22 8.98 -2.04
CA PRO A 27 -9.68 8.14 -3.16
C PRO A 27 -8.55 7.40 -3.88
N CYS A 28 -7.34 7.94 -3.81
CA CYS A 28 -6.17 7.43 -4.52
C CYS A 28 -5.19 6.66 -3.64
N SER A 29 -5.60 6.28 -2.43
CA SER A 29 -4.76 5.49 -1.53
C SER A 29 -5.52 4.33 -0.91
N PHE A 30 -4.80 3.24 -0.66
CA PHE A 30 -5.34 2.08 0.03
C PHE A 30 -4.34 1.50 1.03
N ARG A 31 -4.87 0.85 2.05
CA ARG A 31 -4.09 0.09 3.03
C ARG A 31 -4.07 -1.38 2.64
N ALA A 32 -2.89 -1.98 2.66
CA ALA A 32 -2.74 -3.40 2.38
C ALA A 32 -1.69 -4.05 3.26
N ASP A 33 -1.89 -5.32 3.55
CA ASP A 33 -0.87 -6.15 4.17
C ASP A 33 -0.02 -6.76 3.06
N LEU A 34 1.31 -6.63 3.14
CA LEU A 34 2.23 -7.11 2.11
C LEU A 34 3.06 -8.31 2.53
N SER A 35 3.55 -9.02 1.52
CA SER A 35 4.56 -10.07 1.60
C SER A 35 5.54 -9.94 0.42
N HIS A 36 6.72 -10.53 0.58
CA HIS A 36 7.74 -10.59 -0.47
C HIS A 36 7.39 -11.59 -1.58
N ALA A 37 6.40 -12.46 -1.35
CA ALA A 37 5.97 -13.48 -2.28
C ALA A 37 4.44 -13.64 -2.24
N HIS A 38 3.89 -14.30 -3.25
CA HIS A 38 2.51 -14.74 -3.21
C HIS A 38 2.36 -15.85 -2.17
N VAL A 39 1.54 -15.60 -1.15
CA VAL A 39 1.35 -16.47 0.01
C VAL A 39 -0.13 -16.73 0.26
N GLY A 40 -0.47 -17.55 1.25
CA GLY A 40 -1.85 -17.79 1.63
C GLY A 40 -2.58 -16.49 1.97
N LYS A 41 -3.90 -16.46 1.79
CA LYS A 41 -4.73 -15.23 1.92
C LYS A 41 -4.49 -14.43 3.21
N TYR A 42 -4.11 -15.10 4.29
CA TYR A 42 -3.92 -14.51 5.62
C TYR A 42 -2.46 -14.41 6.06
N ASP A 43 -1.51 -14.75 5.18
CA ASP A 43 -0.07 -14.79 5.48
C ASP A 43 0.67 -13.51 5.04
N TYR A 44 -0.08 -12.44 4.77
CA TYR A 44 0.44 -11.11 4.50
C TYR A 44 0.58 -10.36 5.82
N GLU A 45 1.82 -10.07 6.24
CA GLU A 45 2.10 -9.68 7.63
C GLU A 45 2.42 -8.18 7.81
N TYR A 46 2.73 -7.47 6.72
CA TYR A 46 3.28 -6.12 6.81
C TYR A 46 2.29 -5.06 6.33
N ASN A 47 1.62 -4.42 7.29
CA ASN A 47 0.77 -3.27 7.02
C ASN A 47 1.55 -2.15 6.31
N SER A 48 0.99 -1.66 5.21
CA SER A 48 1.62 -0.73 4.28
C SER A 48 0.59 0.20 3.65
N MET A 49 1.05 1.39 3.23
CA MET A 49 0.24 2.38 2.52
C MET A 49 0.64 2.46 1.05
N PHE A 50 -0.35 2.44 0.16
CA PHE A 50 -0.14 2.60 -1.27
C PHE A 50 -0.91 3.83 -1.75
N SER A 51 -0.29 4.65 -2.59
CA SER A 51 -0.95 5.75 -3.29
C SER A 51 -0.71 5.67 -4.80
N ALA A 52 -1.69 6.02 -5.61
CA ALA A 52 -1.58 6.09 -7.07
C ALA A 52 -1.76 7.52 -7.59
N GLY A 53 -1.24 7.79 -8.78
CA GLY A 53 -1.31 9.10 -9.41
C GLY A 53 -0.67 10.21 -8.58
N ASP A 54 -1.29 11.38 -8.61
CA ASP A 54 -1.03 12.53 -7.75
C ASP A 54 -1.56 12.37 -6.30
N GLY A 55 -2.15 11.23 -5.98
CA GLY A 55 -2.73 10.95 -4.67
C GLY A 55 -4.07 11.66 -4.41
N LEU A 56 -4.64 12.35 -5.41
CA LEU A 56 -5.87 13.14 -5.25
C LEU A 56 -6.95 12.81 -6.28
N PHE A 57 -6.61 12.81 -7.58
CA PHE A 57 -7.62 12.68 -8.65
C PHE A 57 -7.19 11.77 -9.81
N SER A 58 -5.90 11.46 -9.96
CA SER A 58 -5.36 10.74 -11.12
C SER A 58 -5.06 9.26 -10.83
N CYS A 59 -6.01 8.55 -10.22
CA CYS A 59 -5.81 7.19 -9.71
C CYS A 59 -6.70 6.12 -10.35
N ASP A 60 -7.14 6.33 -11.59
CA ASP A 60 -7.98 5.40 -12.37
C ASP A 60 -7.44 3.96 -12.39
N ILE A 61 -6.12 3.78 -12.20
CA ILE A 61 -5.49 2.46 -12.06
C ILE A 61 -5.99 1.66 -10.84
N LEU A 62 -6.69 2.29 -9.91
CA LEU A 62 -7.24 1.69 -8.69
C LEU A 62 -8.75 1.40 -8.80
N ASP A 63 -9.46 1.93 -9.80
CA ASP A 63 -10.92 1.93 -9.87
C ASP A 63 -11.56 0.54 -9.77
N ASP A 64 -10.87 -0.46 -10.32
CA ASP A 64 -11.36 -1.85 -10.36
C ASP A 64 -10.98 -2.67 -9.12
N PHE A 65 -10.23 -2.13 -8.15
CA PHE A 65 -9.72 -2.89 -7.01
C PHE A 65 -10.54 -2.62 -5.75
N VAL A 66 -10.76 -3.67 -4.96
CA VAL A 66 -11.56 -3.61 -3.73
C VAL A 66 -10.85 -4.27 -2.57
N ALA A 67 -11.38 -4.09 -1.35
CA ALA A 67 -10.93 -4.83 -0.20
C ALA A 67 -10.98 -6.35 -0.46
N ASP A 68 -10.03 -7.08 0.13
CA ASP A 68 -9.77 -8.52 -0.05
C ASP A 68 -9.17 -8.96 -1.39
N ASP A 69 -8.99 -8.08 -2.38
CA ASP A 69 -8.20 -8.42 -3.56
C ASP A 69 -6.75 -8.73 -3.16
N ILE A 70 -6.21 -9.83 -3.71
CA ILE A 70 -4.77 -10.13 -3.67
C ILE A 70 -4.17 -9.62 -4.97
N VAL A 71 -3.16 -8.76 -4.84
CA VAL A 71 -2.58 -8.02 -5.95
C VAL A 71 -1.07 -8.17 -6.00
N GLN A 72 -0.54 -8.14 -7.21
CA GLN A 72 0.87 -7.88 -7.46
C GLN A 72 1.02 -6.40 -7.84
N VAL A 73 1.82 -5.67 -7.06
CA VAL A 73 2.05 -4.23 -7.22
C VAL A 73 3.50 -4.00 -7.65
N THR A 74 3.70 -3.27 -8.75
CA THR A 74 4.98 -2.61 -9.05
C THR A 74 4.90 -1.19 -8.50
N ALA A 75 5.81 -0.83 -7.60
CA ALA A 75 5.75 0.43 -6.90
C ALA A 75 7.12 1.05 -6.67
N THR A 76 7.14 2.36 -6.49
CA THR A 76 8.31 3.11 -6.02
C THR A 76 8.18 3.35 -4.51
N VAL A 77 9.26 3.13 -3.76
CA VAL A 77 9.27 3.37 -2.31
C VAL A 77 9.27 4.88 -2.03
N LEU A 78 8.35 5.34 -1.18
CA LEU A 78 8.26 6.73 -0.73
C LEU A 78 8.79 6.95 0.70
N GLY A 79 9.31 5.90 1.34
CA GLY A 79 9.80 5.93 2.71
C GLY A 79 8.72 5.55 3.72
N SER A 80 8.78 6.14 4.91
CA SER A 80 7.82 5.93 5.99
C SER A 80 6.71 6.97 6.00
N LEU A 81 5.51 6.53 6.36
CA LEU A 81 4.36 7.37 6.65
C LEU A 81 3.94 7.16 8.10
N THR A 82 3.88 8.24 8.88
CA THR A 82 3.30 8.21 10.22
C THR A 82 1.94 8.88 10.20
N TYR A 83 0.93 8.23 10.78
CA TYR A 83 -0.43 8.76 10.85
C TYR A 83 -1.13 8.37 12.15
N ASP A 84 -2.09 9.18 12.57
CA ASP A 84 -2.90 8.93 13.76
C ASP A 84 -4.01 7.90 13.47
N THR A 85 -4.23 7.02 14.44
CA THR A 85 -5.25 5.98 14.39
C THR A 85 -6.53 6.44 15.09
N THR A 86 -7.67 5.92 14.67
CA THR A 86 -8.99 6.31 15.20
C THR A 86 -9.22 5.93 16.66
N ILE A 87 -8.46 4.97 17.20
CA ILE A 87 -8.55 4.50 18.60
C ILE A 87 -7.62 5.30 19.53
N GLY A 88 -6.88 6.27 18.98
CA GLY A 88 -5.90 7.06 19.71
C GLY A 88 -4.51 6.41 19.67
N GLY A 89 -3.52 7.16 19.21
CA GLY A 89 -2.15 6.71 18.99
C GLY A 89 -1.72 6.89 17.53
N SER A 90 -0.42 6.86 17.27
CA SER A 90 0.15 6.96 15.93
C SER A 90 0.77 5.64 15.49
N THR A 91 0.81 5.42 14.19
CA THR A 91 1.47 4.26 13.58
C THR A 91 2.36 4.70 12.44
N THR A 92 3.48 4.00 12.25
CA THR A 92 4.43 4.24 11.16
C THR A 92 4.50 3.03 10.26
N VAL A 93 4.20 3.22 8.98
CA VAL A 93 4.19 2.16 7.95
C VAL A 93 5.04 2.57 6.75
N PRO A 94 5.55 1.63 5.95
CA PRO A 94 6.12 1.97 4.66
C PRO A 94 5.02 2.51 3.72
N LYS A 95 5.39 3.50 2.91
CA LYS A 95 4.54 4.08 1.87
C LYS A 95 5.13 3.82 0.48
N PHE A 96 4.26 3.52 -0.46
CA PHE A 96 4.62 3.18 -1.83
C PHE A 96 3.78 3.96 -2.84
N GLN A 97 4.40 4.39 -3.93
CA GLN A 97 3.72 4.93 -5.11
C GLN A 97 3.45 3.80 -6.10
N VAL A 98 2.19 3.54 -6.43
CA VAL A 98 1.79 2.52 -7.40
C VAL A 98 2.16 2.98 -8.80
N VAL A 99 2.96 2.17 -9.49
CA VAL A 99 3.29 2.31 -10.92
C VAL A 99 2.43 1.38 -11.75
N LYS A 100 2.22 0.15 -11.28
CA LYS A 100 1.38 -0.86 -11.93
C LYS A 100 0.76 -1.78 -10.89
N ILE A 101 -0.48 -2.20 -11.10
CA ILE A 101 -1.19 -3.14 -10.24
C ILE A 101 -1.98 -4.15 -11.07
N LYS A 102 -2.07 -5.40 -10.61
CA LYS A 102 -2.90 -6.46 -11.19
C LYS A 102 -3.29 -7.47 -10.10
N ARG A 103 -4.37 -8.21 -10.31
CA ARG A 103 -4.72 -9.37 -9.45
C ARG A 103 -3.69 -10.49 -9.61
N ALA A 104 -3.33 -11.13 -8.50
CA ALA A 104 -2.36 -12.23 -8.45
C ALA A 104 -3.04 -13.61 -8.50
#